data_AF-A0A377Y4G2-F1
#
_entry.id   AF-A0A377Y4G2-F1
#
_cell.length_a   1.000
_cell.length_b   1.000
_cell.length_c   1.000
_cell.angle_alpha   90.00
_cell.angle_beta   90.00
_cell.angle_gamma   90.00
#
_symmetry.space_group_name_H-M   'P 1'
#
loop_
_entity.id
_entity.type
_entity.pdbx_description
1 polymer ?
#
loop_
_entity_poly.entity_id
_entity_poly.type
_entity_poly.pdbx_seq_one_letter_code
_entity_poly.pdbx_strand_id
1 'polypeptide(L)' 'MLVSTHNLGSVSEFCDYTVMVKGTVLASGPTETTFTAENLERAFSGVLRHVALTGGEAQVITDDERPFISRRAAGGPR' A
#
# COMPACT_ATOMS: atom_id res chain seq x y z
N MET A 1 14.14 -1.57 14.28
CA MET A 1 14.05 -2.86 13.57
C MET A 1 13.87 -2.55 12.09
N LEU A 2 14.45 -3.35 11.18
CA LEU A 2 14.30 -3.16 9.75
C LEU A 2 13.59 -4.38 9.15
N VAL A 3 12.53 -4.15 8.39
CA VAL A 3 11.77 -5.19 7.69
C VAL A 3 11.67 -4.78 6.22
N SER A 4 11.95 -5.73 5.34
CA SER A 4 11.59 -5.63 3.92
C SER A 4 10.31 -6.42 3.71
N THR A 5 9.28 -5.78 3.17
CA THR A 5 7.98 -6.40 2.91
C THR A 5 7.52 -6.06 1.50
N HIS A 6 6.89 -7.03 0.84
CA HIS A 6 6.15 -6.83 -0.40
C HIS A 6 4.65 -6.62 -0.13
N ASN A 7 4.18 -6.86 1.11
CA ASN A 7 2.79 -6.64 1.50
C ASN A 7 2.58 -5.16 1.87
N LEU A 8 2.31 -4.33 0.85
CA LEU A 8 2.08 -2.90 1.02
C LEU A 8 0.90 -2.59 1.97
N GLY A 9 -0.09 -3.49 2.10
CA GLY A 9 -1.27 -3.27 2.94
C GLY A 9 -0.99 -3.30 4.44
N SER A 10 0.12 -3.90 4.83
CA SER A 10 0.55 -3.97 6.23
C SER A 10 1.42 -2.78 6.66
N VAL A 11 1.97 -2.01 5.71
CA VAL A 11 2.99 -0.99 6.01
C VAL A 11 2.44 0.13 6.90
N SER A 12 1.26 0.66 6.59
CA SER A 12 0.64 1.74 7.37
C SER A 12 0.21 1.33 8.77
N GLU A 13 0.03 0.03 9.03
CA GLU A 13 -0.38 -0.50 10.34
C GLU A 13 0.83 -0.79 11.25
N PHE A 14 1.96 -1.22 10.67
CA PHE A 14 3.08 -1.76 11.46
C PHE A 14 4.37 -0.94 11.38
N CYS A 15 4.51 -0.01 10.43
CA CYS A 15 5.76 0.72 10.21
C CYS A 15 5.63 2.20 10.56
N ASP A 16 6.46 2.71 11.48
CA ASP A 16 6.54 4.14 11.78
C ASP A 16 7.31 4.94 10.71
N TYR A 17 8.30 4.29 10.07
CA TYR A 17 9.15 4.85 9.03
C TYR A 17 9.18 3.95 7.80
N THR A 18 9.27 4.57 6.63
CA THR A 18 9.35 3.87 5.35
C THR A 18 10.51 4.40 4.52
N VAL A 19 11.19 3.49 3.81
CA VAL A 19 12.22 3.81 2.81
C VAL A 19 11.84 3.14 1.50
N MET A 20 11.72 3.93 0.43
CA MET A 20 11.42 3.45 -0.92
C MET A 20 12.72 3.28 -1.72
N VAL A 21 12.92 2.10 -2.31
CA VAL A 21 14.19 1.75 -2.98
C VAL A 21 13.92 1.19 -4.37
N LYS A 22 14.69 1.67 -5.36
CA LYS A 22 14.77 1.11 -6.73
C LYS A 22 16.18 1.30 -7.26
N GLY A 23 17.10 0.41 -6.89
CA GLY A 23 18.54 0.56 -7.17
C GLY A 23 19.22 1.74 -6.45
N THR A 24 18.44 2.66 -5.90
CA THR A 24 18.82 3.79 -5.05
C THR A 24 17.66 4.13 -4.11
N VAL A 25 17.90 4.94 -3.09
CA VAL A 25 16.85 5.49 -2.22
C VAL A 25 16.07 6.56 -2.98
N LEU A 26 14.77 6.35 -3.13
CA LEU A 26 13.87 7.27 -3.82
C LEU A 26 13.22 8.27 -2.86
N ALA A 27 12.86 7.80 -1.66
CA ALA A 27 12.24 8.55 -0.59
C ALA A 27 12.50 7.86 0.76
N SER A 28 12.61 8.62 1.84
CA SER A 28 12.85 8.11 3.19
C SER A 28 12.27 9.07 4.22
N GLY A 29 11.49 8.56 5.17
CA GLY A 29 10.88 9.38 6.22
C GLY A 29 9.76 8.66 6.96
N PRO A 30 8.96 9.40 7.75
CA PRO A 30 7.78 8.86 8.41
C PRO A 30 6.83 8.22 7.39
N THR A 31 6.21 7.09 7.76
CA THR A 31 5.31 6.35 6.86
C THR A 31 4.16 7.24 6.36
N GLU A 32 3.58 8.08 7.21
CA GLU A 32 2.47 9.00 6.87
C GLU A 32 2.79 9.96 5.71
N THR A 33 4.04 10.38 5.56
CA THR A 33 4.46 11.37 4.54
C THR A 33 5.27 10.75 3.41
N THR A 34 5.73 9.51 3.57
CA THR A 34 6.63 8.83 2.62
C THR A 34 5.92 7.73 1.84
N PHE A 35 4.96 7.04 2.46
CA PHE A 35 4.20 5.94 1.84
C PHE A 35 3.03 6.48 0.99
N THR A 36 3.39 7.23 -0.06
CA THR A 36 2.45 7.92 -0.96
C THR A 36 2.35 7.23 -2.32
N ALA A 37 1.28 7.50 -3.06
CA ALA A 37 1.05 6.90 -4.38
C ALA A 37 2.17 7.26 -5.36
N GLU A 38 2.58 8.52 -5.37
CA GLU A 38 3.70 9.01 -6.18
C GLU A 38 5.00 8.25 -5.91
N ASN A 39 5.34 8.04 -4.63
CA ASN A 39 6.56 7.33 -4.26
C ASN A 39 6.49 5.84 -4.61
N LEU A 40 5.32 5.22 -4.44
CA LEU A 40 5.09 3.84 -4.89
C LEU A 40 5.23 3.72 -6.41
N GLU A 41 4.60 4.59 -7.20
CA GLU A 41 4.70 4.56 -8.66
C GLU A 41 6.14 4.63 -9.15
N ARG A 42 6.96 5.47 -8.52
CA ARG A 42 8.40 5.60 -8.80
C ARG A 42 9.17 4.32 -8.46
N ALA A 43 8.82 3.66 -7.34
CA ALA A 43 9.45 2.41 -6.91
C ALA A 43 9.07 1.21 -7.82
N PHE A 44 7.81 1.16 -8.27
CA PHE A 44 7.27 0.05 -9.07
C PHE A 44 7.24 0.31 -10.59
N SER A 45 7.89 1.38 -11.07
CA SER A 45 7.97 1.73 -12.50
C SER A 45 6.59 1.86 -13.17
N GLY A 46 5.57 2.32 -12.45
CA GLY A 46 4.22 2.49 -12.96
C GLY A 46 3.38 1.20 -13.11
N VAL A 47 3.86 0.04 -12.65
CA VAL A 47 3.11 -1.24 -12.72
C VAL A 47 2.24 -1.48 -11.48
N LEU A 48 1.73 -0.42 -10.85
CA LEU A 48 0.76 -0.56 -9.76
C LEU A 48 -0.63 -0.81 -10.34
N ARG A 49 -0.97 -2.08 -10.56
CA ARG A 49 -2.37 -2.45 -10.83
C ARG A 49 -3.15 -2.32 -9.52
N HIS A 50 -3.99 -1.29 -9.43
CA HIS A 50 -4.91 -1.02 -8.33
C HIS A 50 -4.26 -0.85 -6.96
N VAL A 51 -3.60 0.29 -6.72
CA VAL A 51 -3.32 0.76 -5.36
C VAL A 51 -4.07 2.07 -5.14
N ALA A 52 -5.20 1.99 -4.45
CA ALA A 52 -5.97 3.16 -4.01
C ALA A 52 -5.50 3.54 -2.61
N LEU A 53 -4.56 4.48 -2.51
CA LEU A 53 -4.19 5.10 -1.24
C LEU A 53 -5.20 6.18 -0.88
N THR A 54 -6.36 5.75 -0.37
CA THR A 54 -7.33 6.69 0.20
C THR A 54 -7.14 6.71 1.71
N GLY A 55 -6.83 7.88 2.26
CA GLY A 55 -6.71 8.09 3.69
C GLY A 55 -8.00 7.67 4.40
N GLY A 56 -7.95 6.56 5.13
CA GLY A 56 -8.99 6.13 6.07
C GLY A 56 -9.83 4.90 5.69
N GLU A 57 -9.82 4.43 4.45
CA GLU A 57 -10.71 3.32 4.04
C GLU A 57 -9.93 2.31 3.19
N ALA A 58 -9.65 1.16 3.80
CA ALA A 58 -8.87 0.07 3.23
C ALA A 58 -9.56 -0.53 2.01
N GLN A 59 -8.96 -0.45 0.81
CA GLN A 59 -9.25 -1.41 -0.27
C GLN A 59 -8.04 -1.70 -1.17
N VAL A 60 -7.69 -3.00 -1.14
CA VAL A 60 -7.01 -3.82 -2.15
C VAL A 60 -5.57 -3.41 -2.50
N ILE A 61 -4.63 -4.19 -1.97
CA ILE A 61 -3.25 -4.29 -2.42
C ILE A 61 -3.07 -5.76 -2.81
N THR A 62 -2.93 -6.05 -4.10
CA THR A 62 -2.72 -7.41 -4.61
C THR A 62 -1.50 -7.40 -5.51
N ASP A 63 -0.42 -8.03 -5.07
CA ASP A 63 0.76 -8.25 -5.92
C ASP A 63 0.73 -9.64 -6.57
N ASP A 64 0.38 -10.75 -5.88
CA ASP A 64 0.31 -12.05 -6.59
C ASP A 64 -0.48 -13.24 -5.97
N GLU A 65 -1.13 -13.14 -4.80
CA GLU A 65 -1.82 -14.30 -4.20
C GLU A 65 -3.27 -13.98 -3.80
N ARG A 66 -4.16 -14.06 -4.81
CA ARG A 66 -5.64 -14.04 -4.75
C ARG A 66 -6.28 -12.79 -4.11
N PRO A 67 -7.26 -12.16 -4.79
CA PRO A 67 -8.01 -11.07 -4.19
C PRO A 67 -8.82 -11.58 -2.99
N PHE A 68 -8.49 -11.11 -1.79
CA PHE A 68 -9.36 -11.28 -0.63
C PHE A 68 -10.57 -10.36 -0.79
N ILE A 69 -11.74 -10.94 -1.12
CA ILE A 69 -13.00 -10.22 -1.26
C ILE A 69 -13.73 -10.24 0.08
N SER A 70 -13.76 -9.11 0.80
CA SER A 70 -14.69 -8.92 1.90
C SER A 70 -16.08 -8.55 1.36
N ARG A 71 -16.90 -9.56 1.05
CA ARG A 71 -18.32 -9.34 0.74
C ARG A 71 -19.04 -9.00 2.04
N ARG A 72 -19.40 -7.74 2.26
CA ARG A 72 -20.53 -7.45 3.16
C ARG A 72 -21.83 -7.65 2.37
N ALA A 73 -22.48 -8.79 2.63
CA ALA A 73 -23.85 -9.02 2.23
C ALA A 73 -24.81 -8.27 3.17
N ALA A 74 -25.97 -7.94 2.59
CA ALA A 74 -27.23 -7.53 3.18
C ALA A 74 -27.39 -6.05 3.61
N GLY A 75 -28.25 -5.35 2.87
CA GLY A 75 -28.91 -4.15 3.37
C GLY A 75 -29.59 -3.27 2.31
N GLY A 76 -30.44 -3.82 1.42
CA GLY A 76 -31.59 -3.02 0.97
C GLY A 76 -32.55 -2.85 2.14
N PRO A 77 -33.32 -1.75 2.27
CA PRO A 77 -34.58 -1.71 1.52
C PRO A 77 -35.19 -0.31 1.22
N ARG A 78 -36.16 -0.36 0.29
CA ARG A 78 -37.30 0.53 -0.06
C ARG A 78 -37.01 1.89 -0.67
#